data_AF-A0A534T7M0-F1
#
_entry.id   AF-A0A534T7M0-F1
#
_cell.length_a   1.000
_cell.length_b   1.000
_cell.length_c   1.000
_cell.angle_alpha   90.00
_cell.angle_beta   90.00
_cell.angle_gamma   90.00
#
_symmetry.space_group_name_H-M   'P 1'
#
loop_
_entity.id
_entity.type
_entity.pdbx_description
1 polymer ?
#
loop_
_entity_poly.entity_id
_entity_poly.type
_entity_poly.pdbx_seq_one_letter_code
_entity_poly.pdbx_strand_id
1 'polypeptide(L)'
;MRARGTFDPRVITIGTIAYLLTFDSGFRLIWLDSAGPITQAEIDLMKRIGRTDVAIVAYVGHYVQETQIPVTMALVQLFNPRFYLPGHHDEIRDIFLDLGTEPLFLTLRDEARVEPISLLYRGAACFNVKSGKRILADH
;
A
#
# COMPACT_ATOMS: atom_id res chain seq x y z
N MET A 1 -29.73 -12.15 4.68
CA MET A 1 -28.29 -12.48 4.58
C MET A 1 -27.37 -11.33 4.17
N ARG A 2 -27.85 -10.15 3.71
CA ARG A 2 -26.98 -9.01 3.35
C ARG A 2 -26.24 -8.32 4.51
N ALA A 3 -26.73 -8.44 5.75
CA ALA A 3 -26.22 -7.71 6.91
C ALA A 3 -25.34 -8.54 7.87
N ARG A 4 -24.88 -9.73 7.46
CA ARG A 4 -24.05 -10.63 8.30
C ARG A 4 -22.87 -11.24 7.54
N GLY A 5 -22.31 -10.50 6.58
CA GLY A 5 -21.18 -10.91 5.73
C GLY A 5 -20.19 -9.76 5.53
N THR A 6 -19.46 -9.74 4.41
CA THR A 6 -18.47 -8.70 4.07
C THR A 6 -19.04 -7.28 3.95
N PHE A 7 -20.36 -7.14 3.85
CA PHE A 7 -21.06 -5.85 3.85
C PHE A 7 -21.55 -5.40 5.26
N ASP A 8 -21.22 -6.13 6.33
CA ASP A 8 -21.45 -5.64 7.70
C ASP A 8 -20.62 -4.36 7.89
N PRO A 9 -21.20 -3.25 8.40
CA PRO A 9 -20.49 -1.98 8.57
C PRO A 9 -19.26 -2.10 9.49
N ARG A 10 -19.19 -3.14 10.32
CA ARG A 10 -18.02 -3.47 11.14
C ARG A 10 -16.87 -4.06 10.33
N VAL A 11 -17.11 -4.62 9.14
CA VAL A 11 -16.03 -5.15 8.29
C VAL A 11 -15.16 -4.01 7.77
N ILE A 12 -15.75 -2.90 7.35
CA ILE A 12 -14.99 -1.72 6.89
C ILE A 12 -14.26 -1.04 8.06
N THR A 13 -14.83 -1.07 9.28
CA THR A 13 -14.32 -0.33 10.45
C THR A 13 -13.44 -1.17 11.40
N ILE A 14 -13.55 -2.50 11.36
CA ILE A 14 -12.90 -3.45 12.30
C ILE A 14 -12.32 -4.66 11.55
N GLY A 15 -12.77 -4.95 10.32
CA GLY A 15 -12.46 -6.18 9.58
C GLY A 15 -11.37 -6.06 8.52
N THR A 16 -10.78 -4.89 8.34
CA THR A 16 -9.66 -4.72 7.41
C THR A 16 -8.39 -5.32 8.01
N ILE A 17 -7.75 -6.24 7.27
CA ILE A 17 -6.55 -6.94 7.71
C ILE A 17 -5.36 -6.43 6.89
N ALA A 18 -4.32 -6.01 7.61
CA ALA A 18 -2.99 -5.77 7.05
C ALA A 18 -2.14 -7.03 7.21
N TYR A 19 -1.40 -7.42 6.17
CA TYR A 19 -0.48 -8.55 6.20
C TYR A 19 0.96 -8.07 6.06
N LEU A 20 1.80 -8.35 7.07
CA LEU A 20 3.25 -8.20 6.96
C LEU A 20 3.88 -9.58 6.81
N LEU A 21 4.56 -9.79 5.69
CA LEU A 21 5.29 -11.01 5.37
C LEU A 21 6.78 -10.74 5.52
N THR A 22 7.46 -11.53 6.35
CA THR A 22 8.92 -11.52 6.47
C THR A 22 9.46 -12.83 5.93
N PHE A 23 10.33 -12.75 4.93
CA PHE A 23 11.04 -13.90 4.39
C PHE A 23 12.31 -14.18 5.22
N ASP A 24 12.84 -15.40 5.16
CA ASP A 24 14.05 -15.81 5.89
C ASP A 24 15.28 -14.94 5.55
N SER A 25 15.30 -14.35 4.35
CA SER A 25 16.33 -13.40 3.92
C SER A 25 16.26 -12.04 4.62
N GLY A 26 15.22 -11.79 5.41
CA GLY A 26 14.90 -10.49 5.99
C GLY A 26 14.12 -9.56 5.06
N PHE A 27 13.80 -9.99 3.83
CA PHE A 27 12.95 -9.22 2.92
C PHE A 27 11.54 -9.10 3.48
N ARG A 28 10.92 -7.93 3.37
CA ARG A 28 9.61 -7.66 3.98
C ARG A 28 8.63 -7.01 3.03
N LEU A 29 7.43 -7.57 2.99
CA LEU A 29 6.28 -7.04 2.24
C LEU A 29 5.17 -6.70 3.23
N ILE A 30 4.67 -5.47 3.19
CA ILE A 30 3.41 -5.10 3.83
C ILE A 30 2.34 -4.93 2.75
N TRP A 31 1.20 -5.57 2.96
CA TRP A 31 0.00 -5.39 2.13
C TRP A 31 -1.14 -4.88 3.02
N LEU A 32 -1.59 -3.67 2.73
CA LEU A 32 -2.74 -3.03 3.35
C LEU A 32 -3.80 -2.83 2.26
N ASP A 33 -4.70 -3.81 2.16
CA ASP A 33 -5.73 -3.86 1.11
C ASP A 33 -6.63 -2.63 1.14
N SER A 34 -7.36 -2.42 2.24
CA SER A 34 -8.10 -1.17 2.45
C SER A 34 -7.30 -0.28 3.42
N ALA A 35 -6.93 0.92 3.00
CA ALA A 35 -6.21 1.85 3.87
C ALA A 35 -7.21 2.62 4.74
N GLY A 36 -6.90 2.72 6.04
CA GLY A 36 -7.68 3.48 7.02
C GLY A 36 -6.75 4.24 7.96
N PRO A 37 -7.29 4.80 9.06
CA PRO A 37 -6.46 5.42 10.09
C PRO A 37 -5.41 4.45 10.63
N ILE A 38 -4.18 4.94 10.80
CA ILE A 38 -3.08 4.17 11.41
C ILE A 38 -3.51 3.68 12.80
N THR A 39 -3.34 2.38 13.03
CA THR A 39 -3.67 1.71 14.29
C THR A 39 -2.46 1.59 15.20
N GLN A 40 -2.71 1.47 16.52
CA GLN A 40 -1.65 1.20 17.49
C GLN A 40 -0.93 -0.13 17.21
N ALA A 41 -1.65 -1.14 16.70
CA ALA A 41 -1.07 -2.43 16.34
C ALA A 41 -0.04 -2.31 15.21
N GLU A 42 -0.31 -1.50 14.19
CA GLU A 42 0.65 -1.23 13.11
C GLU A 42 1.87 -0.47 13.64
N ILE A 43 1.67 0.53 14.51
CA ILE A 43 2.77 1.25 15.16
C ILE A 43 3.67 0.30 15.95
N ASP A 44 3.09 -0.57 16.79
CA ASP A 44 3.87 -1.48 17.63
C ASP A 44 4.49 -2.63 16.84
N LEU A 45 3.88 -3.04 15.73
CA LEU A 45 4.52 -3.92 14.76
C LEU A 45 5.74 -3.23 14.11
N MET A 46 5.58 -2.01 13.60
CA MET A 46 6.65 -1.32 12.90
C MET A 46 7.77 -0.85 13.82
N LYS A 47 7.52 -0.59 15.11
CA LYS A 47 8.59 -0.40 16.11
C LYS A 47 9.50 -1.63 16.26
N ARG A 48 8.94 -2.83 16.12
CA ARG A 48 9.71 -4.09 16.21
C ARG A 48 10.43 -4.43 14.92
N ILE A 49 9.81 -4.14 13.77
CA ILE A 49 10.30 -4.54 12.45
C ILE A 49 11.19 -3.47 11.78
N GLY A 50 10.92 -2.21 12.06
CA GLY A 50 11.67 -1.02 11.64
C GLY A 50 11.39 -0.55 10.21
N ARG A 51 11.33 -1.46 9.24
CA ARG A 51 11.15 -1.12 7.82
C ARG A 51 10.61 -2.27 6.99
N THR A 52 10.07 -1.92 5.83
CA THR A 52 9.65 -2.87 4.79
C THR A 52 10.49 -2.67 3.51
N ASP A 53 10.55 -3.69 2.66
CA ASP A 53 11.12 -3.52 1.32
C ASP A 53 10.02 -3.05 0.35
N VAL A 54 8.85 -3.68 0.40
CA VAL A 54 7.71 -3.35 -0.47
C VAL A 54 6.48 -3.04 0.37
N ALA A 55 5.80 -1.96 0.04
CA ALA A 55 4.48 -1.64 0.54
C ALA A 55 3.47 -1.64 -0.61
N ILE A 56 2.41 -2.43 -0.48
CA ILE A 56 1.22 -2.39 -1.33
C ILE A 56 0.11 -1.81 -0.48
N VAL A 57 -0.30 -0.57 -0.76
CA VAL A 57 -1.22 0.17 0.10
C VAL A 57 -2.29 0.83 -0.75
N ALA A 58 -3.55 0.71 -0.33
CA ALA A 58 -4.66 1.40 -0.97
C ALA A 58 -4.40 2.91 -1.09
N TYR A 59 -4.46 3.43 -2.31
CA TYR A 59 -4.42 4.84 -2.64
C TYR A 59 -5.82 5.27 -3.09
N VAL A 60 -6.76 5.27 -2.15
CA VAL A 60 -8.17 5.59 -2.39
C VAL A 60 -8.78 6.21 -1.13
N GLY A 61 -9.87 6.96 -1.28
CA GLY A 61 -10.61 7.57 -0.17
C GLY A 61 -11.00 9.02 -0.45
N HIS A 62 -10.07 9.80 -1.01
CA HIS A 62 -10.30 11.17 -1.43
C HIS A 62 -9.85 11.37 -2.88
N TYR A 63 -10.74 11.91 -3.73
CA TYR A 63 -10.41 12.19 -5.13
C TYR A 63 -9.55 13.44 -5.32
N VAL A 64 -9.45 14.28 -4.29
CA VAL A 64 -8.58 15.47 -4.26
C VAL A 64 -7.20 15.05 -3.75
N GLN A 65 -6.20 15.12 -4.62
CA GLN A 65 -4.84 14.63 -4.39
C GLN A 65 -4.19 15.30 -3.16
N GLU A 66 -4.42 16.60 -2.98
CA GLU A 66 -3.92 17.40 -1.86
C GLU A 66 -4.42 16.91 -0.50
N THR A 67 -5.55 16.19 -0.49
CA THR A 67 -6.11 15.58 0.72
C THR A 67 -5.73 14.11 0.86
N GLN A 68 -5.58 13.37 -0.24
CA GLN A 68 -5.24 11.95 -0.23
C GLN A 68 -3.75 11.68 0.02
N ILE A 69 -2.86 12.48 -0.57
CA ILE A 69 -1.41 12.29 -0.48
C ILE A 69 -0.93 12.34 0.97
N PRO A 70 -1.29 13.34 1.81
CA PRO A 70 -0.82 13.37 3.20
C PRO A 70 -1.20 12.12 4.01
N VAL A 71 -2.42 11.60 3.81
CA VAL A 71 -2.89 10.36 4.46
C VAL A 71 -2.03 9.17 4.04
N THR A 72 -1.75 9.09 2.74
CA THR A 72 -0.90 8.04 2.16
C THR A 72 0.54 8.16 2.66
N MET A 73 1.09 9.37 2.72
CA MET A 73 2.45 9.63 3.18
C MET A 73 2.64 9.30 4.66
N ALA A 74 1.62 9.44 5.50
CA ALA A 74 1.69 8.98 6.89
C ALA A 74 1.90 7.45 6.97
N LEU A 75 1.22 6.67 6.12
CA LEU A 75 1.41 5.22 6.02
C LEU A 75 2.79 4.87 5.44
N VAL A 76 3.25 5.61 4.43
CA VAL A 76 4.61 5.45 3.87
C VAL A 76 5.67 5.70 4.94
N GLN A 77 5.53 6.74 5.75
CA GLN A 77 6.44 7.03 6.85
C GLN A 77 6.42 5.93 7.91
N LEU A 78 5.25 5.42 8.27
CA LEU A 78 5.09 4.34 9.24
C LEU A 78 5.76 3.03 8.74
N PHE A 79 5.47 2.63 7.51
CA PHE A 79 5.96 1.36 6.96
C PHE A 79 7.39 1.44 6.44
N ASN A 80 7.90 2.65 6.18
CA ASN A 80 9.24 2.94 5.70
C ASN A 80 9.71 1.99 4.57
N PRO A 81 8.96 1.92 3.44
CA PRO A 81 9.25 1.00 2.36
C PRO A 81 10.41 1.49 1.49
N ARG A 82 10.98 0.60 0.67
CA ARG A 82 11.86 0.99 -0.45
C ARG A 82 11.06 1.19 -1.72
N PHE A 83 10.07 0.34 -1.93
CA PHE A 83 9.19 0.35 -3.09
C PHE A 83 7.74 0.50 -2.65
N TYR A 84 6.99 1.34 -3.36
CA TYR A 84 5.58 1.55 -3.09
C TYR A 84 4.74 1.23 -4.32
N LEU A 85 3.76 0.35 -4.16
CA LEU A 85 2.78 0.01 -5.19
C LEU A 85 1.40 0.52 -4.71
N PRO A 86 0.79 1.52 -5.37
CA PRO A 86 -0.55 1.93 -5.03
C PRO A 86 -1.53 0.80 -5.37
N GLY A 87 -2.40 0.45 -4.42
CA GLY A 87 -3.57 -0.40 -4.66
C GLY A 87 -4.84 0.44 -4.76
N HIS A 88 -5.94 -0.13 -5.25
CA HIS A 88 -7.28 0.49 -5.27
C HIS A 88 -7.40 1.88 -5.93
N HIS A 89 -6.39 2.33 -6.69
CA HIS A 89 -6.43 3.63 -7.36
C HIS A 89 -7.24 3.60 -8.66
N ASP A 90 -7.44 2.42 -9.25
CA ASP A 90 -8.26 2.24 -10.45
C ASP A 90 -9.76 2.42 -10.15
N GLU A 91 -10.53 2.80 -11.17
CA GLU A 91 -11.98 2.92 -11.07
C GLU A 91 -12.63 1.59 -10.63
N ILE A 92 -13.50 1.68 -9.63
CA ILE A 92 -14.51 0.65 -9.35
C ILE A 92 -15.86 1.27 -9.67
N ARG A 93 -16.51 0.74 -10.71
CA ARG A 93 -17.79 1.26 -11.23
C ARG A 93 -18.77 1.61 -10.10
N ASP A 94 -19.24 2.85 -10.10
CA ASP A 94 -20.22 3.42 -9.17
C ASP A 94 -19.73 3.50 -7.69
N ILE A 95 -18.45 3.22 -7.40
CA ILE A 95 -17.87 3.21 -6.05
C ILE A 95 -16.66 4.15 -5.94
N PHE A 96 -15.66 4.00 -6.81
CA PHE A 96 -14.42 4.79 -6.77
C PHE A 96 -14.09 5.34 -8.16
N LEU A 97 -13.55 6.56 -8.18
CA LEU A 97 -12.99 7.18 -9.38
C LEU A 97 -11.55 6.69 -9.60
N ASP A 98 -11.12 6.70 -10.86
CA ASP A 98 -9.71 6.52 -11.19
C ASP A 98 -8.88 7.70 -10.64
N LEU A 99 -7.87 7.38 -9.84
CA LEU A 99 -6.96 8.34 -9.22
C LEU A 99 -5.61 8.31 -9.92
N GLY A 100 -5.27 9.43 -10.55
CA GLY A 100 -3.93 9.65 -11.09
C GLY A 100 -2.87 9.46 -10.01
N THR A 101 -1.87 8.63 -10.30
CA THR A 101 -0.81 8.27 -9.35
C THR A 101 0.44 9.14 -9.46
N GLU A 102 0.60 9.89 -10.56
CA GLU A 102 1.78 10.72 -10.81
C GLU A 102 2.05 11.75 -9.71
N PRO A 103 1.04 12.48 -9.16
CA PRO A 103 1.29 13.41 -8.05
C PRO A 103 1.86 12.70 -6.81
N LEU A 104 1.29 11.56 -6.42
CA LEU A 104 1.83 10.73 -5.33
C LEU A 104 3.26 10.29 -5.63
N PHE A 105 3.56 9.87 -6.86
CA PHE A 105 4.89 9.41 -7.25
C PHE A 105 5.95 10.51 -7.16
N LEU A 106 5.59 11.75 -7.52
CA LEU A 106 6.46 12.91 -7.32
C LEU A 106 6.73 13.13 -5.83
N THR A 107 5.70 13.10 -4.98
CA THR A 107 5.85 13.22 -3.52
C THR A 107 6.72 12.11 -2.93
N LEU A 108 6.51 10.85 -3.31
CA LEU A 108 7.31 9.70 -2.85
C LEU A 108 8.80 9.88 -3.18
N ARG A 109 9.10 10.35 -4.40
CA ARG A 109 10.46 10.63 -4.85
C ARG A 109 11.09 11.78 -4.06
N ASP A 110 10.38 12.89 -3.94
CA ASP A 110 10.92 14.16 -3.45
C ASP A 110 11.02 14.21 -1.92
N GLU A 111 10.08 13.58 -1.21
CA GLU A 111 9.97 13.70 0.25
C GLU A 111 10.41 12.44 1.01
N ALA A 112 10.19 11.24 0.45
CA ALA A 112 10.46 9.98 1.15
C ALA A 112 11.58 9.13 0.54
N ARG A 113 12.08 9.48 -0.66
CA ARG A 113 13.05 8.68 -1.43
C ARG A 113 12.60 7.22 -1.63
N VAL A 114 11.29 7.04 -1.80
CA VAL A 114 10.66 5.74 -2.06
C VAL A 114 10.48 5.59 -3.57
N GLU A 115 10.80 4.42 -4.11
CA GLU A 115 10.60 4.14 -5.53
C GLU A 115 9.13 3.75 -5.78
N PRO A 116 8.36 4.56 -6.51
CA PRO A 116 7.01 4.17 -6.90
C PRO A 116 7.06 3.09 -7.98
N ILE A 117 6.11 2.17 -7.93
CA ILE A 117 5.90 1.16 -8.95
C ILE A 117 4.59 1.47 -9.67
N SER A 118 4.70 1.69 -10.97
CA SER A 118 3.57 1.63 -11.89
C SER A 118 3.69 0.36 -12.73
N LEU A 119 2.59 -0.37 -12.85
CA LEU A 119 2.50 -1.58 -13.67
C LEU A 119 1.44 -1.38 -14.74
N LEU A 120 1.69 -1.94 -15.92
CA LEU A 120 0.60 -2.18 -16.87
C LEU A 120 -0.33 -3.26 -16.32
N TYR A 121 -1.61 -3.22 -16.71
CA TYR A 121 -2.56 -4.28 -16.33
C TYR A 121 -2.02 -5.66 -16.69
N ARG A 122 -2.14 -6.60 -15.73
CA ARG A 122 -1.62 -7.98 -15.82
C ARG A 122 -0.10 -8.08 -15.87
N GLY A 123 0.63 -6.98 -15.67
CA GLY A 123 2.06 -6.98 -15.42
C GLY A 123 2.38 -7.40 -13.99
N ALA A 124 3.64 -7.77 -13.75
CA ALA A 124 4.13 -8.16 -12.44
C ALA A 124 5.29 -7.27 -11.99
N ALA A 125 5.35 -6.98 -10.69
CA ALA A 125 6.55 -6.47 -10.04
C ALA A 125 7.32 -7.67 -9.46
N CYS A 126 8.50 -7.96 -10.02
CA CYS A 126 9.31 -9.08 -9.57
C CYS A 126 10.44 -8.61 -8.64
N PHE A 127 10.67 -9.35 -7.55
CA PHE A 127 11.73 -9.06 -6.58
C PHE A 127 12.52 -10.32 -6.26
N ASN A 128 13.84 -10.19 -6.25
CA ASN A 128 14.71 -11.21 -5.68
C ASN A 128 14.77 -10.99 -4.16
N VAL A 129 14.06 -11.82 -3.40
CA VAL A 129 13.98 -11.70 -1.93
C VAL A 129 15.32 -11.91 -1.23
N LYS A 130 16.30 -12.57 -1.84
CA LYS A 130 17.64 -12.74 -1.25
C LYS A 130 18.51 -11.49 -1.40
N SER A 131 18.45 -10.84 -2.54
CA SER A 131 19.25 -9.63 -2.81
C SER A 131 18.51 -8.33 -2.52
N GLY A 132 17.19 -8.39 -2.33
CA GLY A 132 16.32 -7.23 -2.16
C GLY A 132 16.28 -6.31 -3.39
N LYS A 133 16.63 -6.83 -4.57
CA LYS A 133 16.59 -6.08 -5.84
C LYS A 133 15.29 -6.37 -6.58
N ARG A 134 14.72 -5.31 -7.15
CA ARG A 134 13.70 -5.44 -8.20
C ARG A 134 14.36 -6.05 -9.44
N ILE A 135 13.68 -6.98 -10.09
CA ILE A 135 14.12 -7.63 -11.34
C ILE A 135 13.05 -7.41 -12.40
N LEU A 136 13.46 -7.46 -13.67
CA LEU A 136 12.52 -7.37 -14.78
C LEU A 136 11.59 -8.59 -14.76
N ALA A 137 10.30 -8.36 -15.01
CA ALA A 137 9.37 -9.44 -15.26
C ALA A 137 9.57 -9.93 -16.69
N ASP A 138 9.65 -11.25 -16.88
CA ASP A 138 9.58 -11.84 -18.22
C ASP A 138 8.14 -11.66 -18.73
N HIS A 139 7.99 -11.08 -19.93
CA HIS A 139 6.70 -10.79 -20.57
C HIS A 139 6.14 -12.00 -21.32
#